data_AF-A0A381ZJ96-F1
#
_entry.id   AF-A0A381ZJ96-F1
#
_cell.length_a   1.000
_cell.length_b   1.000
_cell.length_c   1.000
_cell.angle_alpha   90.00
_cell.angle_beta   90.00
_cell.angle_gamma   90.00
#
_symmetry.space_group_name_H-M   'P 1'
#
loop_
_entity.id
_entity.type
_entity.pdbx_description
1 polymer ?
#
loop_
_entity_poly.entity_id
_entity_poly.type
_entity_poly.pdbx_seq_one_letter_code
_entity_poly.pdbx_strand_id
1 'polypeptide(L)'
;CEDRLCIDADSGRVHFVADGSILINSLYDPESLGFFAAGDGSTQSISIPDTDNRKWALDIIAEALLVNPNSTEASSNAIVIFDESRHQQPTLFGDTYNLLYYLLIYFTNDWMAMLLLFLTLFIVLEAVLIRKEDPEDWRHVFRIIYYGFGDARRYEYYQRPEKIRQVLLSRVRNLNTLSREEFDALPAVELQRMIDDPILVNFIFEDRRYKADELVGIIKRIKEWGRTDSEAEA
;
A
#
# COMPACT_ATOMS: atom_id res chain seq x y z
N CYS A 1 53.27 4.87 -41.99
CA CYS A 1 53.87 6.18 -41.69
C CYS A 1 54.55 6.04 -40.34
N GLU A 2 55.84 6.36 -40.25
CA GLU A 2 56.74 6.03 -39.12
C GLU A 2 57.16 7.29 -38.34
N ASP A 3 56.37 8.36 -38.42
CA ASP A 3 56.63 9.60 -37.69
C ASP A 3 55.36 10.10 -36.99
N ARG A 4 55.50 10.83 -35.89
CA ARG A 4 54.41 11.16 -34.96
C ARG A 4 53.39 12.18 -35.50
N LEU A 5 53.66 12.77 -36.67
CA LEU A 5 52.96 13.92 -37.24
C LEU A 5 52.58 13.70 -38.70
N CYS A 6 52.10 12.50 -39.04
CA CYS A 6 51.60 12.18 -40.39
C CYS A 6 50.29 12.92 -40.68
N ILE A 7 50.41 14.24 -40.89
CA ILE A 7 49.34 15.15 -41.26
C ILE A 7 49.37 15.22 -42.78
N ASP A 8 48.40 14.57 -43.42
CA ASP A 8 48.15 14.66 -44.85
C ASP A 8 46.92 15.56 -45.10
N ALA A 9 46.72 16.02 -46.34
CA ALA A 9 45.58 16.86 -46.69
C ALA A 9 44.21 16.19 -46.43
N ASP A 10 44.19 14.86 -46.37
CA ASP A 10 43.02 14.03 -46.06
C ASP A 10 42.97 13.58 -44.58
N SER A 11 43.88 14.06 -43.74
CA SER A 11 43.92 13.72 -42.32
C SER A 11 43.08 14.68 -41.47
N GLY A 12 42.41 14.14 -40.44
CA GLY A 12 41.66 14.91 -39.45
C GLY A 12 42.38 14.95 -38.10
N ARG A 13 42.16 16.02 -37.33
CA ARG A 13 42.67 16.14 -35.95
C ARG A 13 41.53 15.95 -34.96
N VAL A 14 41.78 15.19 -33.89
CA VAL A 14 40.82 14.99 -32.80
C VAL A 14 41.45 15.51 -31.52
N HIS A 15 40.77 16.47 -30.87
CA HIS A 15 41.16 16.99 -29.58
C HIS A 15 40.25 16.39 -28.50
N PHE A 16 40.84 15.69 -27.54
CA PHE A 16 40.13 15.20 -26.37
C PHE A 16 40.35 16.17 -25.21
N VAL A 17 39.27 16.78 -24.74
CA VAL A 17 39.27 17.66 -23.56
C VAL A 17 38.42 16.99 -22.49
N ALA A 18 39.07 16.43 -21.47
CA ALA A 18 38.41 15.60 -20.44
C ALA A 18 38.05 16.36 -19.15
N ASP A 19 38.49 17.61 -19.00
CA ASP A 19 38.29 18.40 -17.79
C ASP A 19 37.97 19.88 -18.14
N GLY A 20 37.00 20.46 -17.43
CA GLY A 20 36.63 21.87 -17.54
C GLY A 20 37.73 22.82 -17.02
N SER A 21 38.76 22.29 -16.37
CA SER A 21 39.95 23.04 -15.94
C SER A 21 40.79 23.58 -17.10
N ILE A 22 40.65 23.08 -18.33
CA ILE A 22 41.33 23.66 -19.50
C ILE A 22 40.82 25.07 -19.86
N LEU A 23 39.61 25.41 -19.38
CA LEU A 23 39.02 26.75 -19.46
C LEU A 23 39.51 27.66 -18.33
N ILE A 24 40.39 27.16 -17.46
CA ILE A 24 41.05 27.93 -16.41
C ILE A 24 42.51 28.12 -16.87
N ASN A 25 43.06 29.30 -16.61
CA ASN A 25 44.35 29.79 -17.11
C ASN A 25 45.59 29.00 -16.63
N SER A 26 45.45 27.74 -16.23
CA SER A 26 46.56 26.92 -15.70
C SER A 26 47.51 26.39 -16.77
N LEU A 27 47.17 26.54 -18.06
CA LEU A 27 48.12 26.24 -19.15
C LEU A 27 49.12 27.39 -19.38
N TYR A 28 48.81 28.60 -18.92
CA TYR A 28 49.69 29.77 -18.96
C TYR A 28 50.11 30.10 -17.54
N ASP A 29 51.23 29.53 -17.10
CA ASP A 29 51.83 29.88 -15.82
C ASP A 29 52.27 31.37 -15.86
N PRO A 30 51.62 32.26 -15.09
CA PRO A 30 51.94 33.68 -15.10
C PRO A 30 53.27 33.99 -14.40
N GLU A 31 53.85 33.05 -13.65
CA GLU A 31 55.09 33.25 -12.90
C GLU A 31 56.32 32.61 -13.54
N SER A 32 56.19 31.66 -14.48
CA SER A 32 57.34 31.01 -15.14
C SER A 32 57.70 31.52 -16.54
N LEU A 33 56.95 32.46 -17.13
CA LEU A 33 57.41 33.22 -18.30
C LEU A 33 58.32 34.38 -17.88
N GLY A 34 59.38 34.03 -17.17
CA GLY A 34 60.52 34.89 -16.96
C GLY A 34 61.14 35.23 -18.32
N PHE A 35 61.07 36.51 -18.69
CA PHE A 35 62.06 37.20 -19.50
C PHE A 35 62.66 36.37 -20.65
N PHE A 36 61.91 36.19 -21.74
CA PHE A 36 62.53 35.72 -22.97
C PHE A 36 63.13 36.93 -23.69
N ALA A 37 64.45 36.89 -23.87
CA ALA A 37 65.16 37.87 -24.68
C ALA A 37 64.70 37.73 -26.13
N ALA A 38 63.80 38.62 -26.57
CA ALA A 38 63.74 38.97 -27.97
C ALA A 38 65.12 39.53 -28.32
N GLY A 39 65.83 38.91 -29.27
CA GLY A 39 67.13 39.38 -29.71
C GLY A 39 67.10 40.90 -29.95
N ASP A 40 68.21 41.56 -29.59
CA ASP A 40 68.39 43.03 -29.55
C ASP A 40 68.02 43.73 -28.21
N GLY A 41 68.26 43.06 -27.07
CA GLY A 41 68.38 43.72 -25.77
C GLY A 41 67.10 44.36 -25.21
N SER A 42 65.95 44.13 -25.84
CA SER A 42 64.65 44.65 -25.38
C SER A 42 63.87 43.60 -24.61
N THR A 43 63.34 44.02 -23.47
CA THR A 43 62.63 43.17 -22.52
C THR A 43 61.16 43.47 -22.66
N GLN A 44 60.46 42.75 -23.53
CA GLN A 44 59.03 42.96 -23.71
C GLN A 44 58.27 42.19 -22.65
N SER A 45 57.54 42.91 -21.80
CA SER A 45 56.49 42.32 -20.97
C SER A 45 55.38 41.86 -21.91
N ILE A 46 55.28 40.56 -22.15
CA ILE A 46 54.12 40.00 -22.86
C ILE A 46 52.95 40.10 -21.88
N SER A 47 52.09 41.10 -22.07
CA SER A 47 50.84 41.21 -21.30
C SER A 47 49.94 40.06 -21.72
N ILE A 48 49.76 39.07 -20.83
CA ILE A 48 48.79 38.01 -21.05
C ILE A 48 47.39 38.65 -21.04
N PRO A 49 46.56 38.48 -22.09
CA PRO A 49 45.22 39.06 -22.13
C PRO A 49 44.34 38.54 -20.98
N ASP A 50 43.39 39.36 -20.53
CA ASP A 50 42.35 38.92 -19.60
C ASP A 50 41.66 37.64 -20.10
N THR A 51 41.40 36.72 -19.16
CA THR A 51 40.82 35.39 -19.43
C THR A 51 39.55 35.51 -20.26
N ASP A 52 39.64 35.10 -21.53
CA ASP A 52 38.50 35.03 -22.44
C ASP A 52 38.44 33.63 -23.05
N ASN A 53 37.56 32.81 -22.50
CA ASN A 53 37.33 31.44 -22.96
C ASN A 53 36.93 31.39 -24.44
N ARG A 54 36.42 32.50 -25.00
CA ARG A 54 36.09 32.61 -26.42
C ARG A 54 37.35 32.61 -27.28
N LYS A 55 38.42 33.27 -26.85
CA LYS A 55 39.70 33.28 -27.56
C LYS A 55 40.33 31.90 -27.57
N TRP A 56 40.36 31.22 -26.42
CA TRP A 56 40.82 29.84 -26.33
C TRP A 56 40.05 28.91 -27.28
N ALA A 57 38.71 29.00 -27.27
CA ALA A 57 37.89 28.19 -28.17
C ALA A 57 38.18 28.50 -29.65
N LEU A 58 38.38 29.77 -30.00
CA LEU A 58 38.75 30.18 -31.36
C LEU A 58 40.14 29.67 -31.77
N ASP A 59 41.10 29.64 -30.84
CA ASP A 59 42.45 29.12 -31.11
C ASP A 59 42.43 27.61 -31.36
N ILE A 60 41.64 26.85 -30.58
CA ILE A 60 41.44 25.40 -30.80
C ILE A 60 40.73 25.14 -32.14
N ILE A 61 39.70 25.94 -32.48
CA ILE A 61 39.02 25.83 -33.77
C ILE A 61 39.99 26.14 -34.91
N ALA A 62 40.78 27.20 -34.78
CA ALA A 62 41.77 27.58 -35.77
C ALA A 62 42.79 26.45 -35.93
N GLU A 63 43.34 25.93 -34.84
CA GLU A 63 44.28 24.81 -34.86
C GLU A 63 43.70 23.55 -35.54
N ALA A 64 42.44 23.21 -35.27
CA ALA A 64 41.75 22.08 -35.90
C ALA A 64 41.52 22.28 -37.41
N LEU A 65 41.43 23.53 -37.87
CA LEU A 65 41.25 23.88 -39.28
C LEU A 65 42.57 24.00 -40.06
N LEU A 66 43.69 24.15 -39.37
CA LEU A 66 45.01 24.27 -40.00
C LEU A 66 45.51 22.91 -40.50
N VAL A 67 45.52 22.76 -41.82
CA VAL A 67 45.99 21.54 -42.51
C VAL A 67 47.50 21.58 -42.76
N ASN A 68 48.06 22.76 -43.06
CA ASN A 68 49.50 22.91 -43.32
C ASN A 68 50.18 23.75 -42.23
N PRO A 69 51.40 23.39 -41.80
CA PRO A 69 52.16 24.15 -40.80
C PRO A 69 52.60 25.54 -41.29
N ASN A 70 52.53 25.81 -42.61
CA ASN A 70 53.02 27.04 -43.24
C ASN A 70 51.92 27.90 -43.86
N SER A 71 50.64 27.54 -43.71
CA SER A 71 49.52 28.34 -44.24
C SER A 71 48.46 28.53 -43.17
N THR A 72 47.90 29.74 -43.09
CA THR A 72 46.79 30.07 -42.18
C THR A 72 45.41 29.83 -42.81
N GLU A 73 45.35 29.15 -43.95
CA GLU A 73 44.11 28.91 -44.69
C GLU A 73 43.52 27.54 -44.34
N ALA A 74 42.21 27.52 -44.11
CA ALA A 74 41.45 26.29 -43.90
C ALA A 74 41.17 25.60 -45.25
N SER A 75 41.11 24.27 -45.24
CA SER A 75 40.68 23.50 -46.42
C SER A 75 39.21 23.79 -46.76
N SER A 76 38.86 23.80 -48.04
CA SER A 76 37.49 24.09 -48.52
C SER A 76 36.44 23.09 -48.03
N ASN A 77 36.87 21.90 -47.57
CA ASN A 77 36.01 20.84 -47.05
C ASN A 77 36.23 20.58 -45.55
N ALA A 78 36.84 21.51 -44.82
CA ALA A 78 37.08 21.35 -43.39
C ALA A 78 35.76 21.42 -42.60
N ILE A 79 35.55 20.46 -41.70
CA ILE A 79 34.39 20.38 -40.81
C ILE A 79 34.90 20.24 -39.38
N VAL A 80 34.46 21.14 -38.50
CA VAL A 80 34.72 21.02 -37.06
C VAL A 80 33.48 20.45 -36.40
N ILE A 81 33.64 19.33 -35.71
CA ILE A 81 32.56 18.67 -34.97
C ILE A 81 32.86 18.84 -33.49
N PHE A 82 31.94 19.50 -32.78
CA PHE A 82 31.92 19.50 -31.33
C PHE A 82 31.06 18.35 -30.86
N ASP A 83 31.67 17.40 -30.18
CA ASP A 83 30.94 16.36 -29.47
C ASP A 83 31.11 16.58 -27.97
N GLU A 84 30.05 17.06 -27.32
CA GLU A 84 30.01 17.13 -25.88
C GLU A 84 29.64 15.74 -25.35
N SER A 85 30.55 15.12 -24.60
CA SER A 85 30.21 13.91 -23.87
C SER A 85 29.05 14.23 -22.91
N ARG A 86 27.85 13.76 -23.22
CA ARG A 86 26.64 13.96 -22.40
C ARG A 86 26.72 13.10 -21.16
N HIS A 87 27.56 13.48 -20.21
CA HIS A 87 27.49 12.96 -18.86
C HIS A 87 26.36 13.72 -18.18
N GLN A 88 25.28 13.02 -17.82
CA GLN A 88 24.32 13.56 -16.86
C GLN A 88 25.12 13.96 -15.63
N GLN A 89 25.23 15.26 -15.37
CA GLN A 89 25.85 15.73 -14.14
C GLN A 89 25.08 15.09 -12.98
N PRO A 90 25.75 14.36 -12.07
CA PRO A 90 25.07 13.75 -10.93
C PRO A 90 24.60 14.88 -10.01
N THR A 91 23.40 15.40 -10.29
CA THR A 91 22.66 16.16 -9.29
C THR A 91 22.33 15.19 -8.18
N LEU A 92 22.42 15.62 -6.91
CA LEU A 92 22.23 14.77 -5.73
C LEU A 92 20.98 13.87 -5.78
N PHE A 93 19.96 14.26 -6.56
CA PHE A 93 18.71 13.53 -6.73
C PHE A 93 18.32 13.26 -8.20
N GLY A 94 19.19 13.51 -9.18
CA GLY A 94 18.85 13.37 -10.61
C GLY A 94 18.36 11.96 -10.95
N ASP A 95 19.04 10.95 -10.44
CA ASP A 95 18.65 9.54 -10.62
C ASP A 95 17.35 9.21 -9.90
N THR A 96 17.11 9.81 -8.72
CA THR A 96 15.84 9.67 -8.00
C THR A 96 14.68 10.30 -8.76
N TYR A 97 14.87 11.48 -9.34
CA TYR A 97 13.86 12.13 -10.18
C TYR A 97 13.53 11.31 -11.41
N ASN A 98 14.56 10.79 -12.10
CA ASN A 98 14.37 9.91 -13.25
C ASN A 98 13.63 8.63 -12.85
N LEU A 99 14.02 7.99 -11.74
CA LEU A 99 13.34 6.80 -11.23
C LEU A 99 11.87 7.06 -10.88
N LEU A 100 11.59 8.17 -10.17
CA LEU A 100 10.22 8.57 -9.84
C LEU A 100 9.40 8.86 -11.08
N TYR A 101 10.00 9.50 -12.09
CA TYR A 101 9.36 9.76 -13.37
C TYR A 101 9.01 8.46 -14.10
N TYR A 102 9.94 7.50 -14.15
CA TYR A 102 9.68 6.18 -14.73
C TYR A 102 8.61 5.39 -13.98
N LEU A 103 8.65 5.41 -12.63
CA LEU A 103 7.62 4.78 -11.81
C LEU A 103 6.25 5.40 -12.06
N LEU A 104 6.16 6.72 -12.11
CA LEU A 104 4.90 7.42 -12.34
C LEU A 104 4.32 7.05 -13.70
N ILE A 105 5.11 7.14 -14.77
CA ILE A 105 4.68 6.75 -16.12
C ILE A 105 4.22 5.30 -16.15
N TYR A 106 4.99 4.40 -15.54
CA TYR A 106 4.67 2.98 -15.50
C TYR A 106 3.34 2.71 -14.80
N PHE A 107 3.08 3.36 -13.66
CA PHE A 107 1.82 3.23 -12.93
C PHE A 107 0.63 3.92 -13.62
N THR A 108 0.87 4.98 -14.38
CA THR A 108 -0.17 5.66 -15.18
C THR A 108 -0.41 5.04 -16.56
N ASN A 109 0.31 3.98 -16.93
CA ASN A 109 0.04 3.23 -18.16
C ASN A 109 -1.39 2.67 -18.12
N ASP A 110 -2.16 2.77 -19.21
CA ASP A 110 -3.56 2.36 -19.31
C ASP A 110 -3.83 0.99 -18.67
N TRP A 111 -2.99 0.00 -18.96
CA TRP A 111 -3.14 -1.35 -18.41
C TRP A 111 -2.93 -1.40 -16.90
N MET A 112 -1.89 -0.72 -16.39
CA MET A 112 -1.58 -0.68 -14.96
C MET A 112 -2.61 0.14 -14.19
N ALA A 113 -3.07 1.25 -14.76
CA ALA A 113 -4.11 2.08 -14.19
C ALA A 113 -5.44 1.31 -14.06
N MET A 114 -5.83 0.55 -15.09
CA MET A 114 -7.01 -0.32 -15.02
C MET A 114 -6.87 -1.40 -13.94
N LEU A 115 -5.70 -2.02 -13.81
CA LEU A 115 -5.43 -3.03 -12.78
C LEU A 115 -5.48 -2.44 -11.37
N LEU A 116 -4.86 -1.27 -11.15
CA LEU A 116 -4.90 -0.57 -9.88
C LEU A 116 -6.31 -0.11 -9.50
N LEU A 117 -7.09 0.36 -10.47
CA LEU A 117 -8.50 0.71 -10.27
C LEU A 117 -9.28 -0.51 -9.81
N PHE A 118 -9.14 -1.64 -10.50
CA PHE A 118 -9.84 -2.88 -10.16
C PHE A 118 -9.49 -3.40 -8.76
N LEU A 119 -8.19 -3.42 -8.42
CA LEU A 119 -7.71 -3.80 -7.09
C LEU A 119 -8.23 -2.86 -5.99
N THR A 120 -8.19 -1.55 -6.24
CA THR A 120 -8.68 -0.56 -5.27
C THR A 120 -10.18 -0.72 -5.04
N LEU A 121 -10.95 -0.94 -6.10
CA LEU A 121 -12.39 -1.19 -6.00
C LEU A 121 -12.68 -2.48 -5.23
N PHE A 122 -11.90 -3.54 -5.45
CA PHE A 122 -12.02 -4.78 -4.69
C PHE A 122 -11.70 -4.59 -3.21
N ILE A 123 -10.60 -3.89 -2.87
CA ILE A 123 -10.24 -3.56 -1.49
C ILE A 123 -11.34 -2.73 -0.80
N VAL A 124 -11.90 -1.74 -1.50
CA VAL A 124 -13.01 -0.94 -0.98
C VAL A 124 -14.26 -1.80 -0.78
N LEU A 125 -14.57 -2.70 -1.71
CA LEU A 125 -15.70 -3.62 -1.60
C LEU A 125 -15.53 -4.56 -0.39
N GLU A 126 -14.35 -5.18 -0.24
CA GLU A 126 -14.01 -5.99 0.93
C GLU A 126 -14.10 -5.17 2.22
N ALA A 127 -13.59 -3.94 2.24
CA ALA A 127 -13.71 -3.05 3.39
C ALA A 127 -15.17 -2.74 3.74
N VAL A 128 -16.04 -2.55 2.74
CA VAL A 128 -17.49 -2.36 2.95
C VAL A 128 -18.16 -3.63 3.46
N LEU A 129 -17.78 -4.80 2.95
CA LEU A 129 -18.29 -6.09 3.43
C LEU A 129 -17.86 -6.36 4.88
N ILE A 130 -16.61 -6.07 5.23
CA ILE A 130 -16.06 -6.24 6.58
C ILE A 130 -16.65 -5.22 7.57
N ARG A 131 -17.02 -4.02 7.12
CA ARG A 131 -17.66 -3.00 7.98
C ARG A 131 -19.08 -3.36 8.41
N LYS A 132 -19.62 -4.51 7.99
CA LYS A 132 -20.84 -5.05 8.58
C LYS A 132 -20.50 -5.55 9.99
N GLU A 133 -20.63 -4.66 10.98
CA GLU A 133 -20.23 -4.87 12.38
C GLU A 133 -21.12 -5.87 13.16
N ASP A 134 -22.21 -6.37 12.55
CA ASP A 134 -23.02 -7.47 13.08
C ASP A 134 -23.42 -8.46 11.96
N PRO A 135 -22.50 -9.31 11.45
CA PRO A 135 -22.95 -10.53 10.82
C PRO A 135 -23.52 -11.40 11.94
N GLU A 136 -24.81 -11.75 11.87
CA GLU A 136 -25.44 -12.71 12.80
C GLU A 136 -24.51 -13.89 13.03
N ASP A 137 -24.28 -14.29 14.29
CA ASP A 137 -23.37 -15.38 14.66
C ASP A 137 -23.73 -16.63 13.82
N TRP A 138 -23.02 -16.87 12.71
CA TRP A 138 -23.24 -18.03 11.83
C TRP A 138 -22.88 -19.34 12.52
N ARG A 139 -22.35 -19.25 13.74
CA ARG A 139 -22.30 -20.33 14.68
C ARG A 139 -23.72 -20.55 15.23
N HIS A 140 -24.32 -21.68 14.91
CA HIS A 140 -25.56 -22.16 15.52
C HIS A 140 -25.45 -22.22 17.06
N VAL A 141 -25.66 -21.11 17.76
CA VAL A 141 -25.80 -21.09 19.21
C VAL A 141 -27.28 -21.28 19.51
N PHE A 142 -27.71 -22.55 19.53
CA PHE A 142 -29.02 -22.94 20.06
C PHE A 142 -29.02 -22.76 21.59
N ARG A 143 -29.14 -21.51 22.07
CA ARG A 143 -29.46 -21.22 23.46
C ARG A 143 -30.81 -20.51 23.51
N ILE A 144 -31.86 -21.26 23.85
CA ILE A 144 -33.26 -20.82 23.99
C ILE A 144 -33.46 -19.59 24.89
N ILE A 145 -32.46 -19.19 25.68
CA ILE A 145 -32.62 -18.26 26.80
C ILE A 145 -32.00 -16.87 26.52
N TYR A 146 -31.07 -16.72 25.55
CA TYR A 146 -30.55 -15.40 25.13
C TYR A 146 -31.42 -14.70 24.08
N TYR A 147 -32.59 -15.28 23.77
CA TYR A 147 -33.68 -14.65 23.03
C TYR A 147 -34.39 -13.60 23.88
N GLY A 148 -33.64 -12.66 24.45
CA GLY A 148 -34.19 -11.42 24.97
C GLY A 148 -34.96 -10.74 23.84
N PHE A 149 -36.16 -10.28 24.13
CA PHE A 149 -37.17 -9.70 23.24
C PHE A 149 -36.74 -8.40 22.51
N GLY A 150 -35.45 -8.21 22.22
CA GLY A 150 -34.94 -7.09 21.43
C GLY A 150 -35.37 -7.16 19.96
N ASP A 151 -35.67 -8.36 19.43
CA ASP A 151 -36.26 -8.55 18.10
C ASP A 151 -37.41 -9.56 18.15
N ALA A 152 -38.57 -9.10 18.62
CA ALA A 152 -39.79 -9.91 18.69
C ALA A 152 -40.32 -10.32 17.30
N ARG A 153 -39.90 -9.65 16.21
CA ARG A 153 -40.35 -9.94 14.86
C ARG A 153 -39.59 -11.11 14.22
N ARG A 154 -38.33 -11.32 14.59
CA ARG A 154 -37.46 -12.35 14.01
C ARG A 154 -37.71 -13.76 14.54
N TYR A 155 -38.27 -13.90 15.75
CA TYR A 155 -38.44 -15.19 16.43
C TYR A 155 -39.87 -15.46 16.90
N GLU A 156 -40.87 -14.94 16.18
CA GLU A 156 -42.31 -15.16 16.45
C GLU A 156 -42.65 -16.66 16.60
N TYR A 157 -41.93 -17.55 15.89
CA TYR A 157 -42.11 -19.00 16.00
C TYR A 157 -41.82 -19.57 17.40
N TYR A 158 -40.83 -19.01 18.12
CA TYR A 158 -40.40 -19.49 19.43
C TYR A 158 -41.18 -18.85 20.59
N GLN A 159 -41.97 -17.80 20.32
CA GLN A 159 -42.87 -17.17 21.29
C GLN A 159 -44.22 -17.89 21.42
N ARG A 160 -44.41 -19.00 20.68
CA ARG A 160 -45.66 -19.77 20.73
C ARG A 160 -45.80 -20.50 22.07
N PRO A 161 -46.91 -20.32 22.81
CA PRO A 161 -47.11 -20.94 24.12
C PRO A 161 -47.04 -22.47 24.04
N GLU A 162 -47.47 -23.09 22.94
CA GLU A 162 -47.43 -24.54 22.75
C GLU A 162 -45.99 -25.08 22.71
N LYS A 163 -45.06 -24.32 22.11
CA LYS A 163 -43.64 -24.70 22.07
C LYS A 163 -42.99 -24.56 23.43
N ILE A 164 -43.33 -23.49 24.17
CA ILE A 164 -42.84 -23.28 25.53
C ILE A 164 -43.35 -24.39 26.47
N ARG A 165 -44.62 -24.81 26.34
CA ARG A 165 -45.19 -25.97 27.06
C ARG A 165 -44.42 -27.26 26.73
N GLN A 166 -44.13 -27.51 25.44
CA GLN A 166 -43.39 -28.69 25.01
C GLN A 166 -41.97 -28.73 25.62
N VAL A 167 -41.28 -27.58 25.65
CA VAL A 167 -39.94 -27.47 26.26
C VAL A 167 -40.00 -27.70 27.77
N LEU A 168 -41.00 -27.14 28.45
CA LEU A 168 -41.21 -27.35 29.89
C LEU A 168 -41.44 -28.83 30.22
N LEU A 169 -42.37 -29.50 29.53
CA LEU A 169 -42.65 -30.93 29.74
C LEU A 169 -41.42 -31.81 29.46
N SER A 170 -40.67 -31.51 28.39
CA SER A 170 -39.41 -32.21 28.09
C SER A 170 -38.38 -32.01 29.19
N ARG A 171 -38.31 -30.81 29.80
CA ARG A 171 -37.42 -30.52 30.92
C ARG A 171 -37.82 -31.27 32.19
N VAL A 172 -39.13 -31.30 32.53
CA VAL A 172 -39.65 -32.07 33.66
C VAL A 172 -39.30 -33.55 33.52
N ARG A 173 -39.47 -34.11 32.31
CA ARG A 173 -39.10 -35.48 31.99
C ARG A 173 -37.60 -35.74 32.20
N ASN A 174 -36.74 -34.85 31.67
CA ASN A 174 -35.28 -35.01 31.77
C ASN A 174 -34.77 -34.88 33.20
N LEU A 175 -35.29 -33.93 33.98
CA LEU A 175 -34.87 -33.73 35.39
C LEU A 175 -35.26 -34.91 36.28
N ASN A 176 -36.42 -35.51 36.05
CA ASN A 176 -36.87 -36.69 36.78
C ASN A 176 -36.35 -38.00 36.17
N THR A 177 -35.46 -37.94 35.16
CA THR A 177 -34.87 -39.10 34.47
C THR A 177 -35.90 -40.09 33.91
N LEU A 178 -37.08 -39.61 33.54
CA LEU A 178 -38.18 -40.44 33.05
C LEU A 178 -37.98 -40.78 31.57
N SER A 179 -38.25 -42.04 31.21
CA SER A 179 -38.41 -42.43 29.81
C SER A 179 -39.64 -41.75 29.19
N ARG A 180 -39.76 -41.80 27.86
CA ARG A 180 -40.88 -41.16 27.17
C ARG A 180 -42.19 -41.88 27.51
N GLU A 181 -42.14 -43.20 27.58
CA GLU A 181 -43.26 -44.09 27.87
C GLU A 181 -43.75 -43.92 29.32
N GLU A 182 -42.83 -43.79 30.28
CA GLU A 182 -43.18 -43.51 31.68
C GLU A 182 -43.79 -42.11 31.86
N PHE A 183 -43.27 -41.12 31.13
CA PHE A 183 -43.79 -39.76 31.17
C PHE A 183 -45.18 -39.64 30.55
N ASP A 184 -45.43 -40.33 29.43
CA ASP A 184 -46.73 -40.33 28.76
C ASP A 184 -47.80 -41.11 29.57
N ALA A 185 -47.37 -42.05 30.42
CA ALA A 185 -48.24 -42.79 31.35
C ALA A 185 -48.49 -42.05 32.68
N LEU A 186 -47.84 -40.91 32.91
CA LEU A 186 -47.87 -40.22 34.19
C LEU A 186 -49.23 -39.54 34.46
N PRO A 187 -49.87 -39.78 35.63
CA PRO A 187 -51.08 -39.07 36.00
C PRO A 187 -50.85 -37.56 36.13
N ALA A 188 -51.83 -36.75 35.71
CA ALA A 188 -51.75 -35.29 35.80
C ALA A 188 -51.48 -34.76 37.23
N VAL A 189 -51.99 -35.45 38.25
CA VAL A 189 -51.77 -35.10 39.67
C VAL A 189 -50.30 -35.25 40.07
N GLU A 190 -49.63 -36.26 39.54
CA GLU A 190 -48.22 -36.51 39.82
C GLU A 190 -47.34 -35.49 39.09
N LEU A 191 -47.71 -35.13 37.86
CA LEU A 191 -47.05 -34.06 37.10
C LEU A 191 -47.10 -32.72 37.84
N GLN A 192 -48.25 -32.40 38.44
CA GLN A 192 -48.42 -31.17 39.23
C GLN A 192 -47.50 -31.16 40.45
N ARG A 193 -47.35 -32.30 41.13
CA ARG A 193 -46.44 -32.46 42.27
C ARG A 193 -44.97 -32.37 41.86
N MET A 194 -44.59 -32.86 40.69
CA MET A 194 -43.22 -32.78 40.18
C MET A 194 -42.79 -31.35 39.86
N ILE A 195 -43.72 -30.48 39.47
CA ILE A 195 -43.42 -29.09 39.10
C ILE A 195 -43.38 -28.18 40.32
N ASP A 196 -44.25 -28.39 41.31
CA ASP A 196 -44.26 -27.64 42.59
C ASP A 196 -44.38 -26.10 42.46
N ASP A 197 -44.69 -25.58 41.26
CA ASP A 197 -44.99 -24.16 41.00
C ASP A 197 -46.42 -24.04 40.43
N PRO A 198 -47.37 -23.38 41.13
CA PRO A 198 -48.75 -23.25 40.70
C PRO A 198 -48.90 -22.45 39.39
N ILE A 199 -47.99 -21.53 39.09
CA ILE A 199 -48.03 -20.71 37.86
C ILE A 199 -47.61 -21.56 36.65
N LEU A 200 -46.59 -22.41 36.81
CA LEU A 200 -46.15 -23.33 35.76
C LEU A 200 -47.17 -24.45 35.52
N VAL A 201 -47.81 -24.93 36.58
CA VAL A 201 -48.93 -25.89 36.49
C VAL A 201 -50.08 -25.28 35.69
N ASN A 202 -50.52 -24.07 36.06
CA ASN A 202 -51.58 -23.38 35.31
C ASN A 202 -51.17 -23.15 33.85
N PHE A 203 -49.90 -22.84 33.57
CA PHE A 203 -49.41 -22.68 32.21
C PHE A 203 -49.55 -23.94 31.32
N ILE A 204 -49.38 -25.13 31.91
CA ILE A 204 -49.49 -26.41 31.20
C ILE A 204 -50.95 -26.78 30.94
N PHE A 205 -51.82 -26.65 31.95
CA PHE A 205 -53.19 -27.14 31.88
C PHE A 205 -54.20 -26.10 31.36
N GLU A 206 -53.90 -24.80 31.49
CA GLU A 206 -54.78 -23.72 31.03
C GLU A 206 -54.42 -23.29 29.61
N ASP A 207 -55.37 -23.48 28.69
CA ASP A 207 -55.24 -23.01 27.31
C ASP A 207 -55.77 -21.58 27.14
N ARG A 208 -55.03 -20.62 27.69
CA ARG A 208 -55.30 -19.19 27.56
C ARG A 208 -54.31 -18.51 26.61
N ARG A 209 -54.73 -17.40 26.01
CA ARG A 209 -53.84 -16.52 25.24
C ARG A 209 -52.98 -15.69 26.19
N TYR A 210 -51.67 -15.91 26.16
CA TYR A 210 -50.71 -15.13 26.95
C TYR A 210 -50.21 -13.93 26.16
N LYS A 211 -50.03 -12.78 26.84
CA LYS A 211 -49.29 -11.64 26.27
C LYS A 211 -47.79 -11.95 26.29
N ALA A 212 -47.04 -11.29 25.40
CA ALA A 212 -45.58 -11.43 25.34
C ALA A 212 -44.91 -11.22 26.71
N ASP A 213 -45.31 -10.19 27.45
CA ASP A 213 -44.74 -9.88 28.78
C ASP A 213 -45.01 -10.98 29.82
N GLU A 214 -46.19 -11.62 29.77
CA GLU A 214 -46.53 -12.73 30.65
C GLU A 214 -45.69 -13.97 30.33
N LEU A 215 -45.48 -14.26 29.04
CA LEU A 215 -44.63 -15.36 28.59
C LEU A 215 -43.18 -15.17 29.03
N VAL A 216 -42.66 -13.94 29.02
CA VAL A 216 -41.33 -13.62 29.57
C VAL A 216 -41.25 -14.00 31.04
N GLY A 217 -42.27 -13.66 31.82
CA GLY A 217 -42.33 -14.00 33.24
C GLY A 217 -42.32 -15.52 33.47
N ILE A 218 -43.06 -16.26 32.65
CA ILE A 218 -43.11 -17.73 32.70
C ILE A 218 -41.75 -18.33 32.30
N ILE A 219 -41.11 -17.84 31.24
CA ILE A 219 -39.79 -18.34 30.81
C ILE A 219 -38.72 -18.10 31.87
N LYS A 220 -38.73 -16.94 32.55
CA LYS A 220 -37.81 -16.66 33.66
C LYS A 220 -38.03 -17.66 34.81
N ARG A 221 -39.28 -17.94 35.16
CA ARG A 221 -39.62 -18.96 36.16
C ARG A 221 -39.18 -20.36 35.74
N ILE A 222 -39.38 -20.75 34.48
CA ILE A 222 -38.89 -22.03 33.94
C ILE A 222 -37.36 -22.12 34.01
N LYS A 223 -36.64 -21.01 33.84
CA LYS A 223 -35.17 -20.96 33.97
C LYS A 223 -34.73 -21.20 35.41
N GLU A 224 -35.37 -20.51 36.35
CA GLU A 224 -35.10 -20.61 37.80
C GLU A 224 -35.52 -21.99 38.34
N TRP A 225 -36.57 -22.57 37.76
CA TRP A 225 -37.06 -23.90 38.09
C TRP A 225 -36.03 -24.98 37.72
N GLY A 226 -35.54 -25.68 38.75
CA GLY A 226 -34.55 -26.75 38.63
C GLY A 226 -33.10 -26.27 38.52
N ARG A 227 -32.78 -25.03 38.90
CA ARG A 227 -31.38 -24.61 39.08
C ARG A 227 -30.85 -25.19 40.40
N THR A 228 -29.91 -26.12 40.33
CA THR A 228 -29.15 -26.57 41.50
C THR A 228 -28.19 -25.46 41.91
N ASP A 229 -27.94 -25.29 43.22
CA ASP A 229 -27.12 -24.20 43.79
C ASP A 229 -25.73 -24.05 43.13
N SER A 230 -25.22 -25.09 42.46
CA SER A 230 -23.97 -25.09 41.70
C SER A 230 -23.94 -24.17 40.47
N GLU A 231 -25.07 -23.82 39.87
CA GLU A 231 -25.14 -22.91 38.70
C GLU A 231 -25.47 -21.46 39.10
N ALA A 232 -25.50 -21.15 40.40
CA ALA A 232 -25.82 -19.83 40.91
C ALA A 232 -24.63 -18.88 41.05
N GLU A 233 -23.43 -19.41 41.11
CA GLU A 233 -22.18 -18.67 41.36
C GLU A 233 -21.30 -18.49 40.11
N ALA A 234 -21.78 -18.86 38.91
CA ALA A 234 -21.06 -18.73 37.64
C ALA A 234 -21.71 -17.69 36.69
#